data_AF-A0A8T6YID5-F1
#
_entry.id   AF-A0A8T6YID5-F1
#
_cell.length_a   1.000
_cell.length_b   1.000
_cell.length_c   1.000
_cell.angle_alpha   90.00
_cell.angle_beta   90.00
_cell.angle_gamma   90.00
#
_symmetry.space_group_name_H-M   'P 1'
#
loop_
_entity.id
_entity.type
_entity.pdbx_description
1 polymer ?
#
loop_
_entity_poly.entity_id
_entity_poly.type
_entity_poly.pdbx_seq_one_letter_code
_entity_poly.pdbx_strand_id
1 'polypeptide(L)'
;MPPELKSDEYVLSAINTKNEVIDVVVCKCGHCNENVPKVGLCPDCNTTYEHKNTVENPDTGFIHFVYECSGCPPGKRKAQKIIKINDGGSNKTSRDELIKNFL
;
A
#
# COMPACT_ATOMS: atom_id res chain seq x y z
N MET A 1 17.12 -27.72 10.36
CA MET A 1 16.44 -27.21 9.15
C MET A 1 16.34 -25.69 9.30
N PRO A 2 16.85 -24.87 8.38
CA PRO A 2 16.58 -23.44 8.43
C PRO A 2 15.07 -23.21 8.22
N PRO A 3 14.46 -22.21 8.87
CA PRO A 3 13.06 -21.91 8.64
C PRO A 3 12.90 -21.46 7.20
N GLU A 4 12.10 -22.21 6.43
CA GLU A 4 11.60 -21.79 5.13
C GLU A 4 10.74 -20.54 5.36
N LEU A 5 11.36 -19.36 5.26
CA LEU A 5 10.67 -18.09 5.14
C LEU A 5 9.89 -18.15 3.83
N LYS A 6 8.66 -18.67 3.89
CA LYS A 6 7.60 -18.25 2.99
C LYS A 6 7.39 -16.77 3.26
N SER A 7 8.26 -15.92 2.71
CA SER A 7 7.99 -14.50 2.65
C SER A 7 6.80 -14.39 1.71
N ASP A 8 5.60 -14.30 2.28
CA ASP A 8 4.38 -13.81 1.63
C ASP A 8 4.53 -12.31 1.26
N GLU A 9 5.73 -11.94 0.80
CA GLU A 9 6.16 -10.61 0.43
C GLU A 9 6.40 -10.60 -1.07
N TYR A 10 5.75 -9.68 -1.76
CA TYR A 10 5.92 -9.51 -3.20
C TYR A 10 5.84 -8.03 -3.57
N VAL A 11 6.34 -7.70 -4.74
CA VAL A 11 6.36 -6.31 -5.23
C VAL A 11 5.16 -6.09 -6.15
N LEU A 12 4.44 -5.01 -5.90
CA LEU A 12 3.38 -4.51 -6.77
C LEU A 12 3.76 -3.14 -7.30
N SER A 13 3.48 -2.89 -8.58
CA SER A 13 3.54 -1.56 -9.13
C SER A 13 2.28 -0.79 -8.72
N ALA A 14 2.47 0.37 -8.10
CA ALA A 14 1.40 1.26 -7.66
C ALA A 14 1.70 2.70 -8.07
N ILE A 15 0.69 3.56 -8.02
CA ILE A 15 0.83 4.98 -8.31
C ILE A 15 0.76 5.76 -6.99
N ASN A 16 1.70 6.68 -6.78
CA ASN A 16 1.72 7.54 -5.60
C ASN A 16 0.79 8.77 -5.77
N THR A 17 0.65 9.59 -4.73
CA THR A 17 -0.15 10.83 -4.80
C THR A 17 0.39 11.90 -5.75
N LYS A 18 1.63 11.74 -6.25
CA LYS A 18 2.25 12.58 -7.28
C LYS A 18 2.09 12.01 -8.69
N ASN A 19 1.27 10.96 -8.84
CA ASN A 19 1.01 10.28 -10.10
C ASN A 19 2.24 9.57 -10.70
N GLU A 20 3.23 9.26 -9.87
CA GLU A 20 4.44 8.53 -10.26
C GLU A 20 4.24 7.03 -10.00
N VAL A 21 4.68 6.20 -10.93
CA VAL A 21 4.72 4.75 -10.76
C VAL A 21 5.85 4.41 -9.79
N ILE A 22 5.50 3.68 -8.73
CA ILE A 22 6.40 3.22 -7.69
C ILE A 22 6.25 1.73 -7.48
N ASP A 23 7.35 1.07 -7.16
CA ASP A 23 7.34 -0.32 -6.71
C ASP A 23 7.11 -0.38 -5.20
N VAL A 24 6.13 -1.16 -4.79
CA VAL A 24 5.70 -1.27 -3.40
C VAL A 24 5.80 -2.72 -2.97
N VAL A 25 6.65 -2.98 -1.97
CA VAL A 25 6.69 -4.28 -1.29
C VAL A 25 5.43 -4.40 -0.44
N VAL A 26 4.59 -5.36 -0.76
CA VAL A 26 3.42 -5.72 0.05
C VAL A 26 3.68 -7.04 0.75
N CYS A 27 3.08 -7.20 1.93
CA CYS A 27 3.09 -8.44 2.68
C CYS A 27 1.68 -8.76 3.16
N LYS A 28 1.43 -10.05 3.43
CA LYS A 28 0.16 -10.47 4.01
C LYS A 28 0.08 -10.03 5.47
N CYS A 29 -0.91 -9.20 5.80
CA CYS A 29 -1.17 -8.78 7.17
C CYS A 29 -1.69 -9.98 7.99
N GLY A 30 -1.02 -10.32 9.09
CA GLY A 30 -1.46 -11.41 9.97
C GLY A 30 -2.78 -11.13 10.69
N HIS A 31 -3.20 -9.86 10.80
CA HIS A 31 -4.42 -9.47 11.51
C HIS A 31 -5.68 -9.54 10.64
N CYS A 32 -5.64 -8.99 9.43
CA CYS A 32 -6.80 -8.95 8.52
C CYS A 32 -6.66 -9.88 7.30
N ASN A 33 -5.53 -10.57 7.15
CA ASN A 33 -5.22 -11.47 6.03
C ASN A 33 -5.20 -10.78 4.65
N GLU A 34 -5.14 -9.44 4.62
CA GLU A 34 -5.06 -8.62 3.42
C GLU A 34 -3.60 -8.32 3.02
N ASN A 35 -3.39 -7.99 1.74
CA ASN A 35 -2.07 -7.55 1.25
C ASN A 35 -1.87 -6.08 1.57
N VAL A 36 -0.93 -5.78 2.46
CA VAL A 36 -0.66 -4.41 2.93
C VAL A 36 0.78 -4.02 2.61
N PRO A 37 1.04 -2.75 2.24
CA PRO A 37 2.39 -2.29 1.97
C PRO A 37 3.26 -2.32 3.23
N LYS A 38 4.46 -2.87 3.10
CA LYS A 38 5.43 -2.88 4.20
C LYS A 38 5.89 -1.45 4.46
N VAL A 39 5.47 -0.93 5.61
CA VAL A 39 6.02 0.31 6.17
C VAL A 39 7.13 -0.09 7.15
N GLY A 40 8.22 0.68 7.15
CA GLY A 40 9.40 0.37 7.96
C GLY A 40 9.17 0.51 9.47
N LEU A 41 10.21 0.85 10.20
CA LEU A 41 10.11 1.15 11.63
C LEU A 41 9.71 2.61 11.85
N CYS A 42 9.05 2.88 12.97
CA CYS A 42 8.80 4.23 13.43
C CYS A 42 10.14 4.95 13.70
N PRO A 43 10.42 6.12 13.10
CA PRO A 43 11.70 6.79 13.25
C PRO A 43 11.94 7.31 14.68
N ASP A 44 10.88 7.58 15.45
CA ASP A 44 10.98 8.12 16.81
C ASP A 44 11.24 7.03 17.86
N CYS A 45 10.54 5.90 17.80
CA CYS A 45 10.62 4.85 18.83
C CYS A 45 11.21 3.52 18.33
N ASN A 46 11.57 3.45 17.04
CA ASN A 46 12.14 2.29 16.38
C ASN A 46 11.29 1.00 16.49
N THR A 47 10.00 1.13 16.79
CA THR A 47 9.05 0.01 16.84
C THR A 47 8.41 -0.22 15.48
N THR A 48 8.03 -1.47 15.18
CA THR A 48 7.34 -1.82 13.94
C THR A 48 5.98 -1.17 13.87
N TYR A 49 5.67 -0.58 12.72
CA TYR A 49 4.33 -0.09 12.42
C TYR A 49 3.38 -1.27 12.21
N GLU A 50 2.29 -1.31 12.97
CA GLU A 50 1.22 -2.28 12.78
C GLU A 50 0.15 -1.69 11.87
N HIS A 51 -0.29 -2.44 10.88
CA HIS A 51 -1.47 -2.08 10.10
C HIS A 51 -2.70 -2.06 11.00
N LYS A 52 -3.51 -1.00 10.90
CA LYS A 52 -4.73 -0.81 11.69
C LYS A 52 -5.97 -0.73 10.83
N ASN A 53 -5.88 -0.04 9.69
CA ASN A 53 -7.04 0.14 8.82
C ASN A 53 -6.61 0.37 7.37
N THR A 54 -7.48 -0.02 6.44
CA THR A 54 -7.35 0.28 5.02
C THR A 54 -8.60 1.05 4.61
N VAL A 55 -8.41 2.21 3.97
CA VAL A 55 -9.51 3.05 3.48
C VAL A 55 -9.30 3.34 2.01
N GLU A 56 -10.19 2.88 1.15
CA GLU A 56 -10.18 3.25 -0.26
C GLU A 56 -11.00 4.52 -0.48
N ASN A 57 -10.45 5.46 -1.25
CA ASN A 57 -11.16 6.63 -1.70
C ASN A 57 -11.86 6.31 -3.04
N PRO A 58 -13.20 6.20 -3.09
CA PRO A 58 -13.92 5.79 -4.29
C PRO A 58 -13.82 6.82 -5.43
N ASP A 59 -13.64 8.10 -5.13
CA ASP A 59 -13.56 9.16 -6.14
C ASP A 59 -12.24 9.15 -6.92
N THR A 60 -11.15 8.69 -6.27
CA THR A 60 -9.79 8.75 -6.85
C THR A 60 -9.18 7.36 -7.10
N GLY A 61 -9.68 6.33 -6.41
CA GLY A 61 -9.14 4.98 -6.37
C GLY A 61 -7.83 4.87 -5.59
N PHE A 62 -7.48 5.87 -4.76
CA PHE A 62 -6.33 5.77 -3.85
C PHE A 62 -6.71 4.98 -2.61
N ILE A 63 -5.84 4.06 -2.23
CA ILE A 63 -5.96 3.23 -1.03
C ILE A 63 -5.03 3.80 0.04
N HIS A 64 -5.64 4.17 1.17
CA HIS A 64 -4.98 4.71 2.35
C HIS A 64 -4.78 3.58 3.35
N PHE A 65 -3.54 3.12 3.48
CA PHE A 65 -3.15 2.16 4.51
C PHE A 65 -2.70 2.91 5.75
N VAL A 66 -3.43 2.76 6.84
CA VAL A 66 -3.17 3.41 8.13
C VAL A 66 -2.42 2.45 9.04
N TYR A 67 -1.33 2.95 9.59
CA TYR A 67 -0.45 2.21 10.49
C TYR A 67 -0.27 2.96 11.81
N GLU A 68 -0.09 2.21 12.88
CA GLU A 68 0.22 2.76 14.19
C GLU A 68 1.36 1.97 14.84
N CYS A 69 2.27 2.68 15.50
CA CYS A 69 3.30 2.06 16.34
C CYS A 69 2.90 2.12 17.82
N SER A 70 3.32 1.14 18.61
CA SER A 70 2.94 1.09 20.04
C SER A 70 3.86 1.94 20.94
N GLY A 71 5.02 2.37 20.42
CA GLY A 71 6.04 3.08 21.21
C GLY A 71 5.87 4.60 21.31
N CYS A 72 5.01 5.23 20.49
CA CYS A 72 4.84 6.68 20.49
C CYS A 72 3.50 7.14 21.10
N PRO A 73 3.41 8.40 21.58
CA PRO A 73 2.14 9.01 21.96
C PRO A 73 1.17 9.08 20.76
N PRO A 74 -0.15 9.14 20.99
CA PRO A 74 -1.18 9.02 19.94
C PRO A 74 -1.06 10.03 18.79
N GLY A 75 -0.47 11.20 19.04
CA GLY A 75 -0.22 12.22 18.01
C GLY A 75 0.97 11.95 17.09
N LYS A 76 1.92 11.09 17.49
CA LYS A 76 3.15 10.80 16.72
C LYS A 76 3.26 9.35 16.23
N ARG A 77 2.38 8.47 16.72
CA ARG A 77 2.44 7.03 16.40
C ARG A 77 1.86 6.65 15.04
N LYS A 78 1.16 7.56 14.36
CA LYS A 78 0.42 7.28 13.13
C LYS A 78 1.30 7.45 11.91
N ALA A 79 1.31 6.46 11.03
CA ALA A 79 1.86 6.54 9.70
C ALA A 79 0.79 6.16 8.68
N GLN A 80 0.90 6.68 7.47
CA GLN A 80 -0.02 6.33 6.38
C GLN A 80 0.74 6.16 5.07
N LYS A 81 0.35 5.15 4.30
CA LYS A 81 0.83 4.94 2.94
C LYS A 81 -0.37 5.05 2.01
N ILE A 82 -0.33 6.04 1.11
CA ILE A 82 -1.40 6.28 0.14
C ILE A 82 -0.88 5.88 -1.23
N ILE A 83 -1.48 4.85 -1.82
CA ILE A 83 -1.10 4.32 -3.12
C ILE A 83 -2.34 3.88 -3.89
N LYS A 84 -2.28 3.91 -5.21
CA LYS A 84 -3.29 3.31 -6.09
C LYS A 84 -2.68 2.09 -6.74
N ILE A 85 -3.21 0.90 -6.47
CA ILE A 85 -2.66 -0.34 -7.02
C ILE A 85 -2.84 -0.28 -8.53
N ASN A 86 -1.74 -0.35 -9.28
CA ASN A 86 -1.76 -0.44 -10.73
C ASN A 86 -1.73 -1.93 -11.08
N ASP A 87 -2.83 -2.62 -10.77
CA ASP A 87 -3.01 -4.01 -11.16
C ASP A 87 -3.12 -4.04 -12.69
N GLY A 88 -2.07 -4.52 -13.34
CA GLY A 88 -2.00 -4.63 -14.79
C GLY A 88 -3.02 -5.59 -15.42
N GLY A 89 -4.09 -5.98 -14.73
CA GLY A 89 -5.05 -6.93 -15.27
C GLY A 89 -6.29 -7.18 -14.41
N SER A 90 -7.11 -6.17 -14.15
CA SER A 90 -8.56 -6.33 -13.93
C SER A 90 -9.35 -5.03 -14.11
N ASN A 91 -9.27 -4.43 -15.30
CA ASN A 91 -10.51 -3.99 -15.94
C ASN A 91 -10.38 -3.95 -17.47
N LYS A 92 -11.24 -4.72 -18.12
CA LYS A 92 -11.69 -4.48 -19.49
C LYS A 92 -12.41 -3.12 -19.51
N THR A 93 -11.70 -1.99 -19.46
CA THR A 93 -12.25 -0.71 -19.91
C THR A 93 -11.15 0.32 -20.12
N SER A 94 -10.97 0.72 -21.39
CA SER A 94 -10.56 2.07 -21.79
C SER A 94 -9.09 2.48 -21.59
N ARG A 95 -8.13 1.64 -21.96
CA ARG A 95 -6.82 2.15 -22.44
C ARG A 95 -6.82 2.51 -23.94
N ASP A 96 -7.85 2.13 -24.70
CA ASP A 96 -7.98 2.44 -26.13
C ASP A 96 -8.86 3.67 -26.45
N GLU A 97 -9.57 4.23 -25.45
CA GLU A 97 -10.46 5.39 -25.67
C GLU A 97 -9.85 6.76 -25.33
N LEU A 98 -8.69 6.81 -24.65
CA LEU A 98 -8.04 8.08 -24.30
C LEU A 98 -7.21 8.70 -25.44
N ILE A 99 -7.07 8.03 -26.59
CA ILE A 99 -6.20 8.48 -27.70
C ILE A 99 -6.96 8.65 -29.04
N LYS A 100 -8.30 8.70 -29.04
CA LYS A 100 -9.08 8.77 -30.30
C LYS A 100 -10.04 9.95 -30.51
N ASN A 101 -10.05 10.98 -29.66
CA ASN A 101 -10.89 12.17 -29.89
C ASN A 101 -10.12 13.49 -30.12
N PHE A 102 -8.88 13.41 -30.61
CA PHE A 102 -8.19 14.57 -31.18
C PHE A 102 -7.81 14.29 -32.64
N LEU A 103 -8.82 14.14 -33.50
CA LEU A 103 -8.73 14.30 -34.96
C LEU A 103 -10.12 14.60 -35.52
#